data_AF-A0A1M6PV36-F1
#
_entry.id   AF-A0A1M6PV36-F1
#
_cell.length_a   1.000
_cell.length_b   1.000
_cell.length_c   1.000
_cell.angle_alpha   90.00
_cell.angle_beta   90.00
_cell.angle_gamma   90.00
#
_symmetry.space_group_name_H-M   'P 1'
#
loop_
_entity.id
_entity.type
_entity.pdbx_description
1 polymer ?
#
loop_
_entity_poly.entity_id
_entity_poly.type
_entity_poly.pdbx_seq_one_letter_code
_entity_poly.pdbx_strand_id
1 'polypeptide(L)'
;MKHKNNTFVLIFFIIIAFIVAGFKLDFIEKGGAEKDSEAVIQKDEIKKNSNEEEKVEKKKTVKGKSLDDKNLSRDNMVNFNFEPLSEEVINKINGVSWKQGAPVELKDLSYVKVLHWGFDGKEHIGELIVHKKVAKEVAQIFRELYEAKFPIEKIKLIDEYNANDDLSMEDNNTSAFCYREVAGKKGTLSKHSYGIAIDINPIQNPYIKGEKISPAAGKEYKNRKNVKKGMIVKGDICYKVFKERGWIWGGEWKTLKDYQHFQKQIDLKKE
;
A
#
# COMPACT_ATOMS: atom_id res chain seq x y z
N MET A 1 -15.80 -60.24 40.71
CA MET A 1 -15.69 -60.99 39.43
C MET A 1 -15.86 -59.99 38.29
N LYS A 2 -14.78 -59.38 37.77
CA LYS A 2 -14.10 -59.74 36.51
C LYS A 2 -15.06 -60.17 35.38
N HIS A 3 -15.27 -59.31 34.37
CA HIS A 3 -14.60 -59.45 33.07
C HIS A 3 -14.72 -58.19 32.20
N LYS A 4 -13.55 -57.74 31.72
CA LYS A 4 -13.34 -56.78 30.61
C LYS A 4 -13.62 -57.48 29.28
N ASN A 5 -13.87 -56.70 28.23
CA ASN A 5 -13.55 -56.96 26.80
C ASN A 5 -14.00 -55.74 25.99
N ASN A 6 -13.41 -55.34 24.86
CA ASN A 6 -12.03 -55.37 24.38
C ASN A 6 -12.01 -54.42 23.16
N THR A 7 -10.87 -53.79 22.97
CA THR A 7 -10.49 -52.88 21.88
C THR A 7 -10.70 -53.49 20.49
N PHE A 8 -11.18 -52.72 19.51
CA PHE A 8 -11.01 -53.05 18.08
C PHE A 8 -10.48 -51.83 17.31
N VAL A 9 -9.27 -52.03 16.78
CA VAL A 9 -8.50 -51.15 15.90
C VAL A 9 -8.97 -51.37 14.47
N LEU A 10 -9.21 -50.29 13.73
CA LEU A 10 -9.51 -50.33 12.29
C LEU A 10 -8.50 -49.42 11.57
N ILE A 11 -7.49 -50.02 10.93
CA ILE A 11 -6.62 -49.32 9.97
C ILE A 11 -6.58 -50.17 8.71
N PHE A 12 -7.12 -49.59 7.64
CA PHE A 12 -7.09 -50.08 6.27
C PHE A 12 -5.68 -49.92 5.68
N PHE A 13 -5.11 -50.99 5.13
CA PHE A 13 -4.02 -50.92 4.17
C PHE A 13 -4.42 -51.71 2.92
N ILE A 14 -4.68 -51.00 1.82
CA ILE A 14 -4.77 -51.57 0.48
C ILE A 14 -3.90 -50.69 -0.42
N ILE A 15 -2.73 -51.17 -0.79
CA ILE A 15 -2.03 -50.75 -2.01
C ILE A 15 -1.57 -52.00 -2.73
N ILE A 16 -2.20 -52.26 -3.87
CA ILE A 16 -1.92 -53.33 -4.82
C ILE A 16 -0.85 -52.84 -5.79
N ALA A 17 0.14 -53.69 -6.08
CA ALA A 17 1.12 -53.49 -7.16
C ALA A 17 0.81 -54.42 -8.33
N PHE A 18 0.73 -53.90 -9.57
CA PHE A 18 1.01 -54.63 -10.84
C PHE A 18 1.23 -53.65 -12.01
N ILE A 19 2.52 -53.38 -12.29
CA ILE A 19 3.28 -53.59 -13.56
C ILE A 19 2.59 -53.41 -14.95
N VAL A 20 3.19 -52.48 -15.72
CA VAL A 20 3.54 -52.44 -17.18
C VAL A 20 2.49 -52.07 -18.25
N ALA A 21 2.70 -50.89 -18.85
CA ALA A 21 3.13 -50.64 -20.25
C ALA A 21 3.10 -49.11 -20.44
N GLY A 22 4.20 -48.39 -20.65
CA GLY A 22 4.99 -48.38 -21.87
C GLY A 22 4.94 -46.98 -22.49
N PHE A 23 5.83 -46.08 -22.06
CA PHE A 23 6.17 -44.85 -22.80
C PHE A 23 7.67 -44.58 -22.62
N LYS A 24 8.40 -44.66 -23.72
CA LYS A 24 9.85 -44.44 -23.84
C LYS A 24 10.17 -42.96 -23.64
N LEU A 25 11.15 -42.67 -22.76
CA LEU A 25 12.00 -41.50 -22.86
C LEU A 25 13.22 -41.88 -23.70
N ASP A 26 13.50 -41.13 -24.76
CA ASP A 26 14.76 -41.23 -25.48
C ASP A 26 15.80 -40.32 -24.82
N PHE A 27 16.83 -40.98 -24.29
CA PHE A 27 18.09 -40.41 -23.82
C PHE A 27 19.10 -40.58 -24.97
N ILE A 28 19.75 -39.51 -25.41
CA ILE A 28 20.93 -39.57 -26.26
C ILE A 28 22.09 -39.00 -25.48
N GLU A 29 23.11 -39.83 -25.27
CA GLU A 29 24.42 -39.44 -24.76
C GLU A 29 25.50 -39.93 -25.74
N LYS A 30 26.52 -39.08 -25.93
CA LYS A 30 27.95 -39.36 -26.16
C LYS A 30 28.60 -38.89 -27.47
N GLY A 31 29.77 -38.27 -27.24
CA GLY A 31 30.86 -37.95 -28.16
C GLY A 31 31.18 -36.46 -28.12
N GLY A 32 32.36 -35.94 -27.76
CA GLY A 32 33.69 -36.50 -27.51
C GLY A 32 34.74 -35.44 -27.91
N ALA A 33 35.74 -35.22 -27.06
CA ALA A 33 37.08 -34.65 -27.32
C ALA A 33 37.27 -33.20 -27.83
N GLU A 34 37.70 -32.33 -26.90
CA GLU A 34 38.86 -31.41 -26.90
C GLU A 34 39.71 -31.24 -28.18
N LYS A 35 39.98 -29.98 -28.58
CA LYS A 35 41.35 -29.42 -28.72
C LYS A 35 41.40 -27.93 -29.08
N ASP A 36 42.49 -27.33 -28.61
CA ASP A 36 42.93 -25.94 -28.61
C ASP A 36 43.01 -25.22 -29.97
N SER A 37 42.89 -23.88 -29.95
CA SER A 37 43.86 -22.98 -30.60
C SER A 37 43.67 -21.51 -30.19
N GLU A 38 44.76 -20.91 -29.71
CA GLU A 38 44.98 -19.47 -29.61
C GLU A 38 45.41 -18.87 -30.96
N ALA A 39 45.02 -17.61 -31.23
CA ALA A 39 45.80 -16.57 -31.93
C ALA A 39 44.90 -15.32 -32.17
N VAL A 40 45.11 -14.17 -31.50
CA VAL A 40 46.09 -13.10 -31.78
C VAL A 40 45.61 -12.07 -32.84
N ILE A 41 45.25 -10.88 -32.31
CA ILE A 41 45.62 -9.49 -32.68
C ILE A 41 45.50 -9.00 -34.15
N GLN A 42 44.72 -7.93 -34.38
CA GLN A 42 45.13 -6.55 -34.80
C GLN A 42 43.84 -5.73 -35.07
N LYS A 43 43.49 -4.67 -34.33
CA LYS A 43 43.97 -3.26 -34.41
C LYS A 43 44.22 -2.77 -35.84
N ASP A 44 43.41 -1.82 -36.28
CA ASP A 44 43.88 -0.66 -37.04
C ASP A 44 43.01 0.58 -36.76
N GLU A 45 43.69 1.62 -36.29
CA GLU A 45 43.27 3.03 -36.24
C GLU A 45 43.73 3.73 -37.53
N ILE A 46 42.90 4.59 -38.15
CA ILE A 46 43.33 5.80 -38.88
C ILE A 46 42.18 6.82 -38.76
N LYS A 47 42.22 7.83 -37.87
CA LYS A 47 42.85 9.17 -37.96
C LYS A 47 42.38 10.10 -39.10
N LYS A 48 41.67 11.15 -38.66
CA LYS A 48 41.98 12.59 -38.75
C LYS A 48 41.22 13.50 -39.74
N ASN A 49 41.06 14.73 -39.21
CA ASN A 49 40.82 16.04 -39.82
C ASN A 49 39.37 16.36 -40.21
N SER A 50 38.84 17.58 -40.05
CA SER A 50 39.21 18.82 -39.35
C SER A 50 38.10 19.84 -39.62
N ASN A 51 37.74 20.64 -38.60
CA ASN A 51 37.18 22.00 -38.60
C ASN A 51 35.97 22.44 -39.45
N GLU A 52 35.16 23.26 -38.75
CA GLU A 52 34.29 24.35 -39.22
C GLU A 52 32.95 23.99 -39.88
N GLU A 53 31.85 24.19 -39.14
CA GLU A 53 30.99 25.38 -39.34
C GLU A 53 29.82 25.39 -38.34
N GLU A 54 29.55 26.59 -37.87
CA GLU A 54 28.49 27.00 -36.97
C GLU A 54 27.14 26.99 -37.71
N LYS A 55 26.10 26.32 -37.18
CA LYS A 55 24.70 26.66 -37.49
C LYS A 55 23.69 26.17 -36.45
N VAL A 56 22.92 27.17 -36.04
CA VAL A 56 21.79 27.27 -35.11
C VAL A 56 20.67 26.22 -35.32
N GLU A 57 19.96 25.93 -34.21
CA GLU A 57 18.57 25.42 -34.10
C GLU A 57 18.26 23.91 -34.19
N LYS A 58 17.97 23.27 -33.04
CA LYS A 58 16.59 23.06 -32.52
C LYS A 58 16.55 22.05 -31.37
N LYS A 59 15.91 22.48 -30.27
CA LYS A 59 15.40 21.68 -29.16
C LYS A 59 14.72 20.38 -29.63
N LYS A 60 15.09 19.24 -29.04
CA LYS A 60 14.17 18.14 -28.77
C LYS A 60 14.26 17.74 -27.30
N THR A 61 13.52 18.49 -26.48
CA THR A 61 13.03 18.05 -25.19
C THR A 61 12.17 16.80 -25.40
N VAL A 62 12.55 15.68 -24.80
CA VAL A 62 11.71 14.48 -24.75
C VAL A 62 10.53 14.81 -23.84
N LYS A 63 9.39 15.02 -24.48
CA LYS A 63 8.09 15.29 -23.87
C LYS A 63 7.65 14.01 -23.15
N GLY A 64 7.61 14.04 -21.81
CA GLY A 64 6.85 13.05 -21.05
C GLY A 64 5.43 13.02 -21.58
N LYS A 65 4.94 11.84 -21.96
CA LYS A 65 3.54 11.64 -22.31
C LYS A 65 2.70 11.94 -21.07
N SER A 66 1.93 13.02 -21.12
CA SER A 66 0.76 13.16 -20.25
C SER A 66 -0.19 12.02 -20.59
N LEU A 67 -0.57 11.24 -19.59
CA LEU A 67 -1.67 10.29 -19.73
C LEU A 67 -2.96 11.11 -19.84
N ASP A 68 -3.67 10.89 -20.94
CA ASP A 68 -4.84 11.64 -21.35
C ASP A 68 -6.04 11.39 -20.42
N ASP A 69 -6.67 12.46 -19.93
CA ASP A 69 -7.92 12.54 -19.15
C ASP A 69 -9.18 11.98 -19.88
N LYS A 70 -9.05 11.13 -20.89
CA LYS A 70 -10.11 10.90 -21.89
C LYS A 70 -10.99 9.66 -21.72
N ASN A 71 -10.99 8.96 -20.59
CA ASN A 71 -11.87 7.79 -20.40
C ASN A 71 -12.38 7.57 -18.97
N LEU A 72 -12.56 8.62 -18.15
CA LEU A 72 -13.36 8.48 -16.93
C LEU A 72 -14.83 8.79 -17.24
N SER A 73 -15.72 7.90 -16.82
CA SER A 73 -17.15 8.22 -16.76
C SER A 73 -17.33 9.45 -15.86
N ARG A 74 -18.34 10.26 -16.15
CA ARG A 74 -18.70 11.43 -15.33
C ARG A 74 -18.92 11.02 -13.85
N ASP A 75 -19.43 9.81 -13.64
CA ASP A 75 -19.62 9.20 -12.31
C ASP A 75 -18.29 8.95 -11.58
N ASN A 76 -17.23 8.51 -12.28
CA ASN A 76 -15.93 8.31 -11.65
C ASN A 76 -15.28 9.64 -11.25
N MET A 77 -15.54 10.74 -11.95
CA MET A 77 -15.12 12.09 -11.50
C MET A 77 -15.88 12.57 -10.26
N VAL A 78 -17.15 12.19 -10.09
CA VAL A 78 -17.93 12.54 -8.89
C VAL A 78 -17.40 11.81 -7.66
N ASN A 79 -16.81 10.63 -7.82
CA ASN A 79 -16.38 9.78 -6.71
C ASN A 79 -14.91 9.96 -6.28
N PHE A 80 -14.17 10.94 -6.82
CA PHE A 80 -12.90 11.41 -6.28
C PHE A 80 -13.00 12.91 -5.97
N ASN A 81 -13.77 13.22 -4.93
CA ASN A 81 -14.11 14.59 -4.57
C ASN A 81 -13.71 14.91 -3.13
N PHE A 82 -13.74 16.20 -2.82
CA PHE A 82 -13.57 16.68 -1.46
C PHE A 82 -14.41 17.95 -1.28
N GLU A 83 -15.01 18.08 -0.11
CA GLU A 83 -15.92 19.17 0.24
C GLU A 83 -15.79 19.55 1.72
N PRO A 84 -16.28 20.74 2.13
CA PRO A 84 -16.48 21.04 3.54
C PRO A 84 -17.38 19.99 4.22
N LEU A 85 -17.23 19.82 5.53
CA LEU A 85 -18.11 18.90 6.27
C LEU A 85 -19.56 19.38 6.20
N SER A 86 -20.49 18.48 5.83
CA SER A 86 -21.93 18.72 5.96
C SER A 86 -22.35 18.69 7.43
N GLU A 87 -23.54 19.23 7.74
CA GLU A 87 -24.10 19.14 9.11
C GLU A 87 -24.25 17.69 9.58
N GLU A 88 -24.61 16.77 8.69
CA GLU A 88 -24.71 15.34 8.99
C GLU A 88 -23.35 14.76 9.41
N VAL A 89 -22.29 15.06 8.65
CA VAL A 89 -20.93 14.60 8.98
C VAL A 89 -20.44 15.25 10.28
N ILE A 90 -20.72 16.54 10.50
CA ILE A 90 -20.39 17.23 11.75
C ILE A 90 -21.05 16.55 12.94
N ASN A 91 -22.36 16.27 12.86
CA ASN A 91 -23.11 15.62 13.92
C ASN A 91 -22.58 14.20 14.21
N LYS A 92 -22.15 13.49 13.17
CA LYS A 92 -21.56 12.15 13.30
C LYS A 92 -20.23 12.14 14.05
N ILE A 93 -19.36 13.13 13.80
CA ILE A 93 -18.01 13.14 14.38
C ILE A 93 -17.90 13.88 15.71
N ASN A 94 -18.85 14.78 16.00
CA ASN A 94 -18.82 15.62 17.18
C ASN A 94 -19.00 14.79 18.46
N GLY A 95 -18.04 14.91 19.38
CA GLY A 95 -17.96 14.08 20.59
C GLY A 95 -17.32 12.70 20.36
N VAL A 96 -17.05 12.32 19.11
CA VAL A 96 -16.50 11.01 18.71
C VAL A 96 -15.06 11.18 18.22
N SER A 97 -14.79 11.25 16.92
CA SER A 97 -13.43 11.47 16.40
C SER A 97 -13.00 12.94 16.48
N TRP A 98 -13.94 13.88 16.60
CA TRP A 98 -13.69 15.29 16.88
C TRP A 98 -14.29 15.67 18.24
N LYS A 99 -13.55 16.39 19.09
CA LYS A 99 -14.02 16.82 20.42
C LYS A 99 -13.52 18.22 20.73
N GLN A 100 -14.14 18.87 21.70
CA GLN A 100 -13.60 20.12 22.25
C GLN A 100 -12.13 19.93 22.68
N GLY A 101 -11.27 20.86 22.28
CA GLY A 101 -9.83 20.76 22.47
C GLY A 101 -9.07 20.04 21.35
N ALA A 102 -9.75 19.55 20.31
CA ALA A 102 -9.09 19.10 19.10
C ALA A 102 -8.22 20.24 18.51
N PRO A 103 -7.03 19.95 17.97
CA PRO A 103 -6.11 20.97 17.49
C PRO A 103 -6.50 21.57 16.12
N VAL A 104 -7.61 21.10 15.53
CA VAL A 104 -8.12 21.51 14.23
C VAL A 104 -9.61 21.80 14.37
N GLU A 105 -10.04 22.96 13.87
CA GLU A 105 -11.45 23.35 13.85
C GLU A 105 -12.23 22.57 12.77
N LEU A 106 -13.54 22.40 12.95
CA LEU A 106 -14.40 21.71 11.97
C LEU A 106 -14.31 22.33 10.55
N LYS A 107 -14.19 23.66 10.46
CA LYS A 107 -14.03 24.39 9.19
C LYS A 107 -12.72 24.11 8.45
N ASP A 108 -11.72 23.56 9.17
CA ASP A 108 -10.41 23.22 8.64
C ASP A 108 -10.30 21.74 8.27
N LEU A 109 -11.35 20.97 8.53
CA LEU A 109 -11.53 19.61 8.03
C LEU A 109 -12.31 19.61 6.72
N SER A 110 -12.07 18.59 5.92
CA SER A 110 -12.75 18.33 4.65
C SER A 110 -13.06 16.85 4.56
N TYR A 111 -14.27 16.56 4.11
CA TYR A 111 -14.73 15.23 3.82
C TYR A 111 -14.28 14.87 2.39
N VAL A 112 -13.72 13.68 2.23
CA VAL A 112 -13.13 13.20 0.97
C VAL A 112 -13.80 11.88 0.63
N LYS A 113 -14.42 11.82 -0.56
CA LYS A 113 -15.00 10.60 -1.11
C LYS A 113 -14.10 10.06 -2.21
N VAL A 114 -13.81 8.76 -2.15
CA VAL A 114 -12.89 8.07 -3.07
C VAL A 114 -13.48 6.75 -3.54
N LEU A 115 -13.08 6.27 -4.71
CA LEU A 115 -13.26 4.85 -5.08
C LEU A 115 -12.02 4.05 -4.71
N HIS A 116 -12.21 2.76 -4.43
CA HIS A 116 -11.12 1.81 -4.23
C HIS A 116 -11.51 0.40 -4.67
N TRP A 117 -10.51 -0.44 -4.95
CA TRP A 117 -10.69 -1.86 -5.23
C TRP A 117 -10.54 -2.66 -3.95
N GLY A 118 -11.61 -3.32 -3.53
CA GLY A 118 -11.67 -4.22 -2.37
C GLY A 118 -10.82 -5.48 -2.53
N PHE A 119 -10.57 -6.23 -1.46
CA PHE A 119 -9.88 -7.51 -1.66
C PHE A 119 -10.76 -8.55 -2.37
N ASP A 120 -12.07 -8.34 -2.39
CA ASP A 120 -13.05 -9.06 -3.21
C ASP A 120 -12.94 -8.76 -4.72
N GLY A 121 -12.11 -7.79 -5.12
CA GLY A 121 -11.91 -7.42 -6.51
C GLY A 121 -13.05 -6.55 -7.09
N LYS A 122 -13.91 -6.00 -6.24
CA LYS A 122 -14.99 -5.08 -6.63
C LYS A 122 -14.65 -3.64 -6.26
N GLU A 123 -15.37 -2.72 -6.87
CA GLU A 123 -15.28 -1.29 -6.57
C GLU A 123 -16.13 -0.95 -5.36
N HIS A 124 -15.58 -0.14 -4.48
CA HIS A 124 -16.24 0.34 -3.28
C HIS A 124 -16.05 1.85 -3.13
N ILE A 125 -17.01 2.51 -2.51
CA ILE A 125 -16.89 3.90 -2.09
C ILE A 125 -16.21 3.93 -0.72
N GLY A 126 -15.22 4.80 -0.59
CA GLY A 126 -14.48 5.07 0.64
C GLY A 126 -14.71 6.49 1.12
N GLU A 127 -14.67 6.67 2.44
CA GLU A 127 -14.91 7.96 3.10
C GLU A 127 -13.76 8.30 4.04
N LEU A 128 -13.22 9.51 3.92
CA LEU A 128 -12.15 10.02 4.78
C LEU A 128 -12.47 11.43 5.24
N ILE A 129 -11.97 11.79 6.42
CA ILE A 129 -11.87 13.19 6.85
C ILE A 129 -10.40 13.53 6.99
N VAL A 130 -9.99 14.64 6.39
CA VAL A 130 -8.61 15.15 6.42
C VAL A 130 -8.62 16.66 6.58
N HIS A 131 -7.46 17.26 6.84
CA HIS A 131 -7.31 18.70 6.85
C HIS A 131 -7.51 19.24 5.42
N LYS A 132 -8.25 20.35 5.26
CA LYS A 132 -8.60 20.93 3.95
C LYS A 132 -7.38 21.17 3.05
N LYS A 133 -6.24 21.53 3.65
CA LYS A 133 -4.95 21.73 2.96
C LYS A 133 -4.40 20.49 2.23
N VAL A 134 -4.77 19.28 2.65
CA VAL A 134 -4.35 18.04 1.99
C VAL A 134 -5.49 17.34 1.25
N ALA A 135 -6.74 17.83 1.36
CA ALA A 135 -7.92 17.14 0.82
C ALA A 135 -7.82 16.85 -0.69
N LYS A 136 -7.47 17.86 -1.50
CA LYS A 136 -7.25 17.69 -2.94
C LYS A 136 -6.16 16.66 -3.25
N GLU A 137 -5.05 16.74 -2.52
CA GLU A 137 -3.91 15.85 -2.71
C GLU A 137 -4.26 14.40 -2.35
N VAL A 138 -5.02 14.20 -1.27
CA VAL A 138 -5.51 12.89 -0.83
C VAL A 138 -6.47 12.30 -1.86
N ALA A 139 -7.44 13.08 -2.38
CA ALA A 139 -8.33 12.62 -3.45
C ALA A 139 -7.54 12.15 -4.69
N GLN A 140 -6.48 12.88 -5.07
CA GLN A 140 -5.60 12.50 -6.17
C GLN A 140 -4.78 11.23 -5.87
N ILE A 141 -4.27 11.08 -4.65
CA ILE A 141 -3.56 9.86 -4.23
C ILE A 141 -4.48 8.65 -4.40
N PHE A 142 -5.70 8.69 -3.86
CA PHE A 142 -6.61 7.56 -3.97
C PHE A 142 -7.08 7.31 -5.40
N ARG A 143 -7.21 8.34 -6.24
CA ARG A 143 -7.44 8.17 -7.67
C ARG A 143 -6.32 7.36 -8.33
N GLU A 144 -5.07 7.71 -8.09
CA GLU A 144 -3.92 6.98 -8.66
C GLU A 144 -3.83 5.54 -8.12
N LEU A 145 -4.13 5.32 -6.83
CA LEU A 145 -4.21 3.97 -6.26
C LEU A 145 -5.30 3.12 -6.94
N TYR A 146 -6.47 3.71 -7.14
CA TYR A 146 -7.60 3.04 -7.78
C TYR A 146 -7.33 2.74 -9.27
N GLU A 147 -6.76 3.69 -10.02
CA GLU A 147 -6.37 3.50 -11.43
C GLU A 147 -5.31 2.40 -11.57
N ALA A 148 -4.38 2.31 -10.61
CA ALA A 148 -3.38 1.24 -10.54
C ALA A 148 -3.91 -0.08 -9.94
N LYS A 149 -5.18 -0.14 -9.55
CA LYS A 149 -5.81 -1.28 -8.87
C LYS A 149 -5.05 -1.75 -7.62
N PHE A 150 -4.44 -0.81 -6.89
CA PHE A 150 -3.88 -1.13 -5.58
C PHE A 150 -5.03 -1.52 -4.64
N PRO A 151 -5.00 -2.74 -4.06
CA PRO A 151 -6.11 -3.24 -3.31
C PRO A 151 -6.13 -2.62 -1.91
N ILE A 152 -7.29 -2.10 -1.53
CA ILE A 152 -7.57 -1.56 -0.19
C ILE A 152 -8.81 -2.30 0.29
N GLU A 153 -8.77 -2.89 1.48
CA GLU A 153 -9.90 -3.74 1.90
C GLU A 153 -11.14 -2.92 2.23
N LYS A 154 -10.94 -1.79 2.91
CA LYS A 154 -12.00 -0.98 3.48
C LYS A 154 -11.52 0.43 3.75
N ILE A 155 -12.38 1.42 3.51
CA ILE A 155 -12.16 2.82 3.86
C ILE A 155 -13.45 3.37 4.47
N LYS A 156 -13.47 3.51 5.79
CA LYS A 156 -14.59 4.07 6.56
C LYS A 156 -14.09 5.12 7.53
N LEU A 157 -14.96 6.07 7.86
CA LEU A 157 -14.70 7.00 8.97
C LEU A 157 -14.47 6.22 10.26
N ILE A 158 -13.51 6.68 11.07
CA ILE A 158 -13.17 6.06 12.35
C ILE A 158 -14.36 6.09 13.34
N ASP A 159 -15.33 6.98 13.10
CA ASP A 159 -16.54 7.14 13.88
C ASP A 159 -17.46 5.91 13.84
N GLU A 160 -17.38 5.09 12.78
CA GLU A 160 -18.04 3.77 12.73
C GLU A 160 -17.54 2.82 13.84
N TYR A 161 -16.36 3.11 14.39
CA TYR A 161 -15.72 2.39 15.48
C TYR A 161 -15.69 3.20 16.78
N ASN A 162 -16.54 4.23 16.91
CA ASN A 162 -16.56 5.15 18.05
C ASN A 162 -15.19 5.81 18.33
N ALA A 163 -14.42 6.09 17.27
CA ALA A 163 -13.03 6.59 17.36
C ALA A 163 -12.07 5.65 18.11
N ASN A 164 -12.37 4.34 18.15
CA ASN A 164 -11.46 3.32 18.68
C ASN A 164 -10.51 2.82 17.57
N ASP A 165 -9.24 3.22 17.70
CA ASP A 165 -8.16 2.88 16.75
C ASP A 165 -7.91 1.38 16.66
N ASP A 166 -7.95 0.66 17.79
CA ASP A 166 -7.69 -0.78 17.83
C ASP A 166 -8.80 -1.56 17.10
N LEU A 167 -10.07 -1.23 17.34
CA LEU A 167 -11.21 -1.86 16.64
C LEU A 167 -11.16 -1.60 15.13
N SER A 168 -10.81 -0.38 14.72
CA SER A 168 -10.65 -0.02 13.31
C SER A 168 -9.50 -0.80 12.65
N MET A 169 -8.35 -0.91 13.31
CA MET A 169 -7.21 -1.66 12.80
C MET A 169 -7.50 -3.17 12.71
N GLU A 170 -8.15 -3.74 13.73
CA GLU A 170 -8.54 -5.16 13.75
C GLU A 170 -9.51 -5.50 12.62
N ASP A 171 -10.38 -4.56 12.24
CA ASP A 171 -11.31 -4.69 11.10
C ASP A 171 -10.71 -4.23 9.76
N ASN A 172 -9.38 -4.08 9.70
CA ASN A 172 -8.56 -3.70 8.55
C ASN A 172 -8.99 -2.39 7.86
N ASN A 173 -9.53 -1.45 8.62
CA ASN A 173 -10.05 -0.20 8.07
C ASN A 173 -8.92 0.80 7.80
N THR A 174 -8.86 1.28 6.56
CA THR A 174 -8.04 2.44 6.18
C THR A 174 -8.71 3.71 6.71
N SER A 175 -7.98 4.50 7.50
CA SER A 175 -8.56 5.64 8.22
C SER A 175 -7.62 6.85 8.23
N ALA A 176 -8.17 8.04 8.51
CA ALA A 176 -7.45 9.30 8.53
C ALA A 176 -7.70 10.10 9.82
N PHE A 177 -8.49 11.17 9.79
CA PHE A 177 -8.68 12.02 10.97
C PHE A 177 -9.24 11.24 12.17
N CYS A 178 -8.58 11.38 13.32
CA CYS A 178 -9.04 10.92 14.61
C CYS A 178 -8.31 11.72 15.70
N TYR A 179 -9.03 12.50 16.50
CA TYR A 179 -8.45 13.22 17.62
C TYR A 179 -8.05 12.25 18.74
N ARG A 180 -6.75 11.92 18.79
CA ARG A 180 -6.16 11.03 19.79
C ARG A 180 -4.70 11.36 20.10
N GLU A 181 -4.22 10.84 21.22
CA GLU A 181 -2.80 10.80 21.51
C GLU A 181 -2.10 9.69 20.72
N VAL A 182 -0.78 9.77 20.60
CA VAL A 182 0.04 8.68 20.08
C VAL A 182 0.00 7.52 21.07
N ALA A 183 -0.20 6.30 20.57
CA ALA A 183 -0.24 5.10 21.39
C ALA A 183 0.99 4.99 22.31
N GLY A 184 0.76 4.95 23.63
CA GLY A 184 1.81 4.86 24.64
C GLY A 184 2.60 6.15 24.90
N LYS A 185 2.14 7.32 24.40
CA LYS A 185 2.78 8.63 24.66
C LYS A 185 1.75 9.67 25.11
N LYS A 186 1.48 9.69 26.42
CA LYS A 186 0.56 10.65 27.03
C LYS A 186 0.97 12.09 26.74
N GLY A 187 0.01 12.96 26.42
CA GLY A 187 0.21 14.37 26.11
C GLY A 187 0.80 14.64 24.71
N THR A 188 1.06 13.62 23.90
CA THR A 188 1.58 13.78 22.54
C THR A 188 0.49 13.45 21.53
N LEU A 189 -0.02 14.44 20.80
CA LEU A 189 -1.04 14.21 19.78
C LEU A 189 -0.50 13.48 18.55
N SER A 190 -1.30 12.54 18.06
CA SER A 190 -1.06 11.86 16.79
C SER A 190 -1.19 12.82 15.60
N LYS A 191 -0.55 12.52 14.47
CA LYS A 191 -0.78 13.25 13.22
C LYS A 191 -2.20 13.05 12.65
N HIS A 192 -2.87 11.98 13.05
CA HIS A 192 -4.30 11.77 12.78
C HIS A 192 -5.16 12.88 13.42
N SER A 193 -4.78 13.40 14.58
CA SER A 193 -5.48 14.50 15.26
C SER A 193 -5.46 15.81 14.50
N TYR A 194 -4.58 15.92 13.51
CA TYR A 194 -4.42 17.11 12.67
C TYR A 194 -4.98 16.90 11.26
N GLY A 195 -5.58 15.73 10.96
CA GLY A 195 -6.12 15.42 9.63
C GLY A 195 -5.06 15.31 8.54
N ILE A 196 -3.81 15.02 8.89
CA ILE A 196 -2.66 14.98 7.97
C ILE A 196 -1.92 13.64 8.04
N ALA A 197 -2.62 12.58 8.45
CA ALA A 197 -2.13 11.22 8.44
C ALA A 197 -3.21 10.28 7.90
N ILE A 198 -2.76 9.19 7.27
CA ILE A 198 -3.60 8.14 6.71
C ILE A 198 -2.93 6.79 7.03
N ASP A 199 -3.70 5.85 7.56
CA ASP A 199 -3.30 4.46 7.76
C ASP A 199 -3.96 3.59 6.70
N ILE A 200 -3.20 2.74 5.99
CA ILE A 200 -3.70 1.90 4.88
C ILE A 200 -3.54 0.41 5.20
N ASN A 201 -4.65 -0.34 5.11
CA ASN A 201 -4.73 -1.79 5.34
C ASN A 201 -3.92 -2.24 6.59
N PRO A 202 -4.33 -1.85 7.81
CA PRO A 202 -3.60 -2.12 9.05
C PRO A 202 -3.14 -3.58 9.23
N ILE A 203 -3.93 -4.57 8.79
CA ILE A 203 -3.54 -5.99 8.89
C ILE A 203 -2.36 -6.29 7.96
N GLN A 204 -2.39 -5.86 6.70
CA GLN A 204 -1.29 -6.08 5.74
C GLN A 204 -0.06 -5.23 6.08
N ASN A 205 -0.27 -4.11 6.77
CA ASN A 205 0.75 -3.11 7.04
C ASN A 205 0.83 -2.78 8.55
N PRO A 206 1.17 -3.75 9.39
CA PRO A 206 1.06 -3.58 10.83
C PRO A 206 2.08 -2.59 11.39
N TYR A 207 1.73 -2.02 12.53
CA TYR A 207 2.67 -1.42 13.46
C TYR A 207 3.51 -2.52 14.14
N ILE A 208 4.83 -2.33 14.21
CA ILE A 208 5.80 -3.24 14.82
C ILE A 208 6.79 -2.46 15.69
N LYS A 209 6.85 -2.79 16.99
CA LYS A 209 7.84 -2.26 17.93
C LYS A 209 8.36 -3.39 18.83
N GLY A 210 9.60 -3.83 18.59
CA GLY A 210 10.12 -5.04 19.21
C GLY A 210 9.27 -6.25 18.81
N GLU A 211 8.78 -7.00 19.80
CA GLU A 211 7.87 -8.13 19.58
C GLU A 211 6.39 -7.74 19.49
N LYS A 212 6.03 -6.48 19.80
CA LYS A 212 4.66 -6.00 19.66
C LYS A 212 4.32 -5.81 18.19
N ILE A 213 3.24 -6.44 17.75
CA ILE A 213 2.64 -6.30 16.41
C ILE A 213 1.18 -5.89 16.61
N SER A 214 0.73 -4.85 15.91
CA SER A 214 -0.65 -4.34 15.97
C SER A 214 -1.15 -4.03 14.56
N PRO A 215 -2.33 -4.53 14.15
CA PRO A 215 -3.18 -5.50 14.86
C PRO A 215 -2.52 -6.90 14.91
N ALA A 216 -3.00 -7.78 15.80
CA ALA A 216 -2.39 -9.11 16.00
C ALA A 216 -2.37 -9.97 14.74
N ALA A 217 -3.43 -9.89 13.92
CA ALA A 217 -3.51 -10.57 12.61
C ALA A 217 -2.38 -10.15 11.65
N GLY A 218 -1.79 -8.96 11.84
CA GLY A 218 -0.67 -8.48 11.05
C GLY A 218 0.63 -9.29 11.22
N LYS A 219 0.70 -10.20 12.20
CA LYS A 219 1.84 -11.10 12.38
C LYS A 219 2.19 -11.89 11.10
N GLU A 220 1.18 -12.25 10.30
CA GLU A 220 1.36 -12.94 9.03
C GLU A 220 2.13 -12.10 7.98
N TYR A 221 2.14 -10.78 8.13
CA TYR A 221 2.71 -9.80 7.19
C TYR A 221 4.03 -9.18 7.67
N LYS A 222 4.61 -9.72 8.77
CA LYS A 222 5.91 -9.28 9.33
C LYS A 222 7.05 -9.47 8.32
N ASN A 223 7.05 -10.57 7.56
CA ASN A 223 8.09 -10.84 6.57
C ASN A 223 7.84 -10.04 5.29
N ARG A 224 8.45 -8.86 5.20
CA ARG A 224 8.31 -7.96 4.03
C ARG A 224 8.99 -8.47 2.74
N LYS A 225 9.69 -9.62 2.78
CA LYS A 225 10.21 -10.28 1.56
C LYS A 225 9.13 -11.12 0.86
N ASN A 226 8.11 -11.57 1.59
CA ASN A 226 6.97 -12.30 1.03
C ASN A 226 5.83 -11.30 0.78
N VAL A 227 5.90 -10.60 -0.35
CA VAL A 227 4.93 -9.55 -0.68
C VAL A 227 3.58 -10.18 -1.05
N LYS A 228 2.55 -9.78 -0.33
CA LYS A 228 1.16 -10.19 -0.50
C LYS A 228 0.29 -9.01 -0.92
N LYS A 229 -0.92 -9.32 -1.38
CA LYS A 229 -1.96 -8.35 -1.73
C LYS A 229 -2.14 -7.31 -0.61
N GLY A 230 -2.17 -6.02 -0.95
CA GLY A 230 -2.45 -4.91 -0.03
C GLY A 230 -1.28 -4.47 0.86
N MET A 231 -0.12 -5.14 0.77
CA MET A 231 1.10 -4.70 1.46
C MET A 231 1.72 -3.50 0.77
N ILE A 232 2.20 -2.55 1.57
CA ILE A 232 3.02 -1.41 1.13
C ILE A 232 4.50 -1.76 1.27
N VAL A 233 5.22 -1.83 0.17
CA VAL A 233 6.67 -2.03 0.15
C VAL A 233 7.35 -0.89 -0.60
N LYS A 234 8.60 -0.62 -0.22
CA LYS A 234 9.37 0.47 -0.83
C LYS A 234 9.41 0.29 -2.35
N GLY A 235 8.97 1.31 -3.07
CA GLY A 235 8.96 1.35 -4.54
C GLY A 235 7.70 0.79 -5.21
N ASP A 236 6.74 0.26 -4.45
CA ASP A 236 5.42 -0.04 -5.01
C ASP A 236 4.61 1.24 -5.30
N ILE A 237 3.43 1.07 -5.90
CA ILE A 237 2.59 2.20 -6.28
C ILE A 237 2.14 3.02 -5.06
N CYS A 238 1.71 2.36 -3.97
CA CYS A 238 1.22 3.07 -2.80
C CYS A 238 2.32 3.88 -2.12
N TYR A 239 3.52 3.32 -2.00
CA TYR A 239 4.70 4.06 -1.57
C TYR A 239 4.95 5.27 -2.48
N LYS A 240 5.01 5.08 -3.80
CA LYS A 240 5.37 6.15 -4.75
C LYS A 240 4.40 7.32 -4.71
N VAL A 241 3.09 7.09 -4.81
CA VAL A 241 2.09 8.16 -4.91
C VAL A 241 2.11 9.08 -3.69
N PHE A 242 2.35 8.53 -2.49
CA PHE A 242 2.52 9.32 -1.27
C PHE A 242 3.89 10.01 -1.21
N LYS A 243 4.97 9.29 -1.50
CA LYS A 243 6.35 9.79 -1.38
C LYS A 243 6.69 10.89 -2.38
N GLU A 244 6.20 10.80 -3.61
CA GLU A 244 6.37 11.83 -4.66
C GLU A 244 5.69 13.15 -4.26
N ARG A 245 4.65 13.06 -3.41
CA ARG A 245 3.99 14.20 -2.79
C ARG A 245 4.61 14.60 -1.45
N GLY A 246 5.76 14.08 -1.09
CA GLY A 246 6.47 14.47 0.13
C GLY A 246 5.84 13.98 1.44
N TRP A 247 4.98 12.95 1.39
CA TRP A 247 4.55 12.28 2.62
C TRP A 247 5.70 11.46 3.22
N ILE A 248 5.71 11.37 4.55
CA ILE A 248 6.63 10.52 5.31
C ILE A 248 5.91 9.19 5.55
N TRP A 249 6.59 8.08 5.27
CA TRP A 249 6.06 6.74 5.51
C TRP A 249 6.67 6.13 6.78
N GLY A 250 5.82 5.62 7.67
CA GLY A 250 6.22 5.01 8.94
C GLY A 250 7.00 3.70 8.78
N GLY A 251 6.90 3.05 7.62
CA GLY A 251 7.76 1.91 7.26
C GLY A 251 9.25 2.26 7.16
N GLU A 252 9.60 3.54 7.01
CA GLU A 252 11.00 4.01 6.95
C GLU A 252 11.56 4.42 8.33
N TRP A 253 10.76 4.46 9.39
CA TRP A 253 11.24 4.83 10.73
C TRP A 253 12.25 3.82 11.31
N LYS A 254 13.18 4.30 12.14
CA LYS A 254 14.33 3.50 12.60
C LYS A 254 14.02 2.62 13.81
N THR A 255 13.32 3.16 14.81
CA THR A 255 13.12 2.50 16.12
C THR A 255 11.89 1.61 16.17
N LEU A 256 10.90 1.91 15.35
CA LEU A 256 9.70 1.12 15.16
C LEU A 256 9.33 1.17 13.67
N LYS A 257 8.48 0.25 13.23
CA LYS A 257 7.92 0.25 11.88
C LYS A 257 6.43 0.45 11.98
N ASP A 258 5.91 1.46 11.31
CA ASP A 258 4.47 1.70 11.21
C ASP A 258 4.10 1.63 9.73
N TYR A 259 3.91 0.41 9.22
CA TYR A 259 3.83 0.20 7.77
C TYR A 259 2.55 0.79 7.16
N GLN A 260 1.49 0.91 7.95
CA GLN A 260 0.21 1.50 7.54
C GLN A 260 0.32 3.02 7.38
N HIS A 261 1.19 3.66 8.18
CA HIS A 261 1.13 5.09 8.46
C HIS A 261 1.85 5.93 7.41
N PHE A 262 1.11 6.85 6.80
CA PHE A 262 1.66 7.99 6.08
C PHE A 262 1.27 9.29 6.79
N GLN A 263 2.20 10.24 6.88
CA GLN A 263 1.91 11.59 7.38
C GLN A 263 2.53 12.69 6.53
N LYS A 264 1.83 13.82 6.46
CA LYS A 264 2.35 15.06 5.87
C LYS A 264 3.07 15.88 6.94
N GLN A 265 4.14 16.58 6.54
CA GLN A 265 4.79 17.60 7.36
C GLN A 265 4.53 18.97 6.73
N ILE A 266 3.49 19.66 7.20
CA ILE A 266 3.11 21.01 6.75
C ILE A 266 2.84 21.92 7.94
N ASP A 267 3.01 23.22 7.72
CA ASP A 267 2.60 24.25 8.67
C ASP A 267 1.09 24.55 8.49
N LEU A 268 0.31 24.17 9.49
CA LEU A 268 -1.14 24.38 9.46
C LEU A 268 -1.53 25.84 9.70
N LYS A 269 -0.63 26.69 10.22
CA LYS A 269 -0.92 28.09 10.53
C LYS A 269 -0.66 29.07 9.38
N LYS A 270 0.05 28.66 8.32
CA LYS A 270 0.35 29.51 7.16
C LYS A 270 -0.69 29.34 6.06
N GLU A 271 -1.36 30.43 5.67
CA GLU A 271 -2.31 30.43 4.55
C GLU A 271 -1.62 30.22 3.19
#